data_AF-A0A6J8E2G4-F1
#
_entry.id   AF-A0A6J8E2G4-F1
#
_cell.length_a   1.000
_cell.length_b   1.000
_cell.length_c   1.000
_cell.angle_alpha   90.00
_cell.angle_beta   90.00
_cell.angle_gamma   90.00
#
_symmetry.space_group_name_H-M   'P 1'
#
loop_
_entity.id
_entity.type
_entity.pdbx_description
1 polymer ?
#
loop_
_entity_poly.entity_id
_entity_poly.type
_entity_poly.pdbx_seq_one_letter_code
_entity_poly.pdbx_strand_id
1 'polypeptide(L)'
;MSKVVNINTASKEELITIKDIGEARAKIIIAARTDKGKLTLEDLKLIQGLPNTMWDPLVAAGRIIFENTEEVDDSADQKKTNREEKEKLLIKVDQDKLEKLEKQKEQMDLLEIERREMKDMMESIEKKFESEKTVFMEKTNQLITKLNEERAIQALTIEREKLARKKCDRLEEEIKHFQMSKRVTETIVQHEKKS
;
A
#
# COMPACT_ATOMS: atom_id res chain seq x y z
N MET A 1 -17.27 0.95 -47.90
CA MET A 1 -17.81 -0.33 -47.40
C MET A 1 -17.17 -0.60 -46.05
N SER A 2 -17.94 -0.75 -44.98
CA SER A 2 -17.41 -1.11 -43.65
C SER A 2 -17.11 -2.60 -43.61
N LYS A 3 -15.83 -2.96 -43.48
CA LYS A 3 -15.39 -4.36 -43.37
C LYS A 3 -15.87 -4.92 -42.03
N VAL A 4 -16.54 -6.08 -42.08
CA VAL A 4 -16.87 -6.86 -40.88
C VAL A 4 -15.60 -7.55 -40.41
N VAL A 5 -15.29 -7.44 -39.12
CA VAL A 5 -14.05 -7.95 -38.55
C VAL A 5 -14.36 -9.00 -37.49
N ASN A 6 -13.77 -10.19 -37.63
CA ASN A 6 -13.92 -11.24 -36.63
C ASN A 6 -12.93 -11.01 -35.48
N ILE A 7 -13.42 -10.77 -34.26
CA ILE A 7 -12.58 -10.46 -33.10
C ILE A 7 -11.58 -11.58 -32.76
N ASN A 8 -11.98 -12.84 -33.00
CA ASN A 8 -11.18 -14.00 -32.65
C ASN A 8 -10.05 -14.24 -33.66
N THR A 9 -10.25 -13.94 -34.94
CA THR A 9 -9.28 -14.24 -36.02
C THR A 9 -8.61 -13.00 -36.62
N ALA A 10 -9.10 -11.80 -36.33
CA ALA A 10 -8.58 -10.57 -36.92
C ALA A 10 -7.11 -10.32 -36.62
N SER A 11 -6.44 -9.73 -37.59
CA SER A 11 -5.10 -9.15 -37.43
C SER A 11 -5.16 -7.83 -36.68
N LYS A 12 -4.01 -7.39 -36.15
CA LYS A 12 -3.89 -6.10 -35.44
C LYS A 12 -4.37 -4.93 -36.28
N GLU A 13 -4.04 -4.93 -37.57
CA GLU A 13 -4.42 -3.88 -38.51
C GLU A 13 -5.93 -3.83 -38.72
N GLU A 14 -6.57 -4.98 -38.86
CA GLU A 14 -8.02 -5.07 -39.02
C GLU A 14 -8.77 -4.61 -37.78
N LEU A 15 -8.28 -4.92 -36.58
CA LEU A 15 -8.86 -4.42 -35.33
C LEU A 15 -8.80 -2.88 -35.25
N ILE A 16 -7.71 -2.26 -35.72
CA ILE A 16 -7.53 -0.80 -35.70
C ILE A 16 -8.47 -0.09 -36.68
N THR A 17 -8.96 -0.78 -37.71
CA THR A 17 -9.94 -0.19 -38.65
C THR A 17 -11.34 -0.01 -38.04
N ILE A 18 -11.61 -0.64 -36.89
CA ILE A 18 -12.88 -0.54 -36.21
C ILE A 18 -12.95 0.81 -35.49
N LYS A 19 -14.04 1.55 -35.71
CA LYS A 19 -14.27 2.84 -35.05
C LYS A 19 -14.18 2.65 -33.52
N ASP A 20 -13.43 3.53 -32.89
CA ASP A 20 -13.14 3.55 -31.44
C ASP A 20 -12.18 2.44 -30.96
N ILE A 21 -11.66 1.55 -31.82
CA ILE A 21 -10.57 0.61 -31.48
C ILE A 21 -9.25 1.14 -32.05
N GLY A 22 -8.40 1.70 -31.19
CA GLY A 22 -7.04 2.10 -31.54
C GLY A 22 -5.99 1.02 -31.28
N GLU A 23 -4.72 1.31 -31.57
CA GLU A 23 -3.60 0.37 -31.44
C GLU A 23 -3.48 -0.24 -30.02
N ALA A 24 -3.67 0.57 -28.99
CA ALA A 24 -3.62 0.13 -27.59
C ALA A 24 -4.73 -0.90 -27.29
N ARG A 25 -5.94 -0.66 -27.80
CA ARG A 25 -7.10 -1.54 -27.59
C ARG A 25 -6.98 -2.83 -28.38
N ALA A 26 -6.48 -2.75 -29.61
CA ALA A 26 -6.20 -3.92 -30.44
C ALA A 26 -5.20 -4.88 -29.76
N LYS A 27 -4.13 -4.36 -29.15
CA LYS A 27 -3.17 -5.18 -28.39
C LYS A 27 -3.82 -5.91 -27.22
N ILE A 28 -4.69 -5.22 -26.48
CA ILE A 28 -5.41 -5.79 -25.33
C ILE A 28 -6.33 -6.94 -25.78
N ILE A 29 -7.06 -6.78 -26.89
CA ILE A 29 -7.93 -7.83 -27.45
C ILE A 29 -7.10 -9.07 -27.85
N ILE A 30 -5.94 -8.85 -28.49
CA ILE A 30 -5.03 -9.94 -28.88
C ILE A 30 -4.48 -10.67 -27.65
N ALA A 31 -4.13 -9.94 -26.59
CA ALA A 31 -3.69 -10.54 -25.33
C ALA A 31 -4.81 -11.38 -24.70
N ALA A 32 -6.02 -10.83 -24.61
CA ALA A 32 -7.17 -11.52 -24.04
C ALA A 32 -7.52 -12.83 -24.75
N ARG A 33 -7.42 -12.88 -26.09
CA ARG A 33 -7.62 -14.14 -26.83
C ARG A 33 -6.45 -15.12 -26.69
N THR A 34 -5.25 -14.64 -26.38
CA THR A 34 -4.09 -15.51 -26.13
C THR A 34 -4.23 -16.19 -24.76
N ASP A 35 -4.72 -15.46 -23.77
CA ASP A 35 -4.88 -15.97 -22.41
C ASP A 35 -6.12 -16.89 -22.26
N LYS A 36 -7.26 -16.48 -22.83
CA LYS A 36 -8.54 -17.20 -22.67
C LYS A 36 -8.90 -18.10 -23.86
N GLY A 37 -8.34 -17.85 -25.03
CA GLY A 37 -8.74 -18.49 -26.29
C GLY A 37 -9.87 -17.73 -27.00
N LYS A 38 -10.98 -18.41 -27.28
CA LYS A 38 -12.13 -17.78 -27.95
C LYS A 38 -12.79 -16.76 -27.02
N LEU A 39 -12.90 -15.53 -27.48
CA LEU A 39 -13.58 -14.45 -26.77
C LEU A 39 -15.04 -14.40 -27.16
N THR A 40 -15.90 -14.17 -26.16
CA THR A 40 -17.31 -13.85 -26.33
C THR A 40 -17.56 -12.36 -26.04
N LEU A 41 -18.77 -11.87 -26.34
CA LEU A 41 -19.15 -10.50 -26.03
C LEU A 41 -19.03 -10.17 -24.53
N GLU A 42 -19.36 -11.12 -23.66
CA GLU A 42 -19.26 -10.97 -22.20
C GLU A 42 -17.81 -10.82 -21.76
N ASP A 43 -16.90 -11.59 -22.37
CA ASP A 43 -15.48 -11.54 -22.07
C ASP A 43 -14.88 -10.19 -22.39
N LEU A 44 -15.28 -9.59 -23.52
CA LEU A 44 -14.83 -8.27 -23.92
C LEU A 44 -15.24 -7.17 -22.93
N LYS A 45 -16.35 -7.34 -22.21
CA LYS A 45 -16.82 -6.40 -21.16
C LYS A 45 -16.03 -6.56 -19.86
N LEU A 46 -15.38 -7.71 -19.65
CA LEU A 46 -14.57 -8.00 -18.47
C LEU A 46 -13.09 -7.59 -18.63
N ILE A 47 -12.64 -7.33 -19.86
CA ILE A 47 -11.25 -6.94 -20.12
C ILE A 47 -10.96 -5.55 -19.52
N GLN A 48 -9.99 -5.50 -18.62
CA GLN A 48 -9.53 -4.26 -18.01
C GLN A 48 -8.95 -3.30 -19.06
N GLY A 49 -9.43 -2.05 -19.06
CA GLY A 49 -8.99 -1.00 -19.99
C GLY A 49 -9.86 -0.83 -21.24
N LEU A 50 -10.93 -1.63 -21.39
CA LEU A 50 -11.92 -1.46 -22.46
C LEU A 50 -13.30 -1.10 -21.88
N PRO A 51 -13.95 -0.03 -22.37
CA PRO A 51 -15.27 0.36 -21.88
C PRO A 51 -16.34 -0.64 -22.34
N ASN A 52 -17.11 -1.18 -21.40
CA ASN A 52 -18.19 -2.14 -21.66
C ASN A 52 -19.28 -1.61 -22.63
N THR A 53 -19.53 -0.30 -22.61
CA THR A 53 -20.55 0.38 -23.42
C THR A 53 -20.21 0.48 -24.92
N MET A 54 -18.96 0.24 -25.30
CA MET A 54 -18.51 0.40 -26.68
C MET A 54 -18.85 -0.81 -27.57
N TRP A 55 -18.99 -1.99 -26.98
CA TRP A 55 -19.17 -3.23 -27.74
C TRP A 55 -20.58 -3.36 -28.31
N ASP A 56 -21.61 -3.01 -27.54
CA ASP A 56 -23.01 -3.17 -27.94
C ASP A 56 -23.34 -2.42 -29.25
N PRO A 57 -22.91 -1.16 -29.46
CA PRO A 57 -23.09 -0.46 -30.74
C PRO A 57 -22.34 -1.10 -31.91
N LEU A 58 -21.16 -1.69 -31.68
CA LEU A 58 -20.36 -2.30 -32.75
C LEU A 58 -20.96 -3.62 -33.22
N VAL A 59 -21.52 -4.41 -32.30
CA VAL A 59 -22.28 -5.62 -32.61
C VAL A 59 -23.58 -5.28 -33.30
N ALA A 60 -24.34 -4.30 -32.77
CA ALA A 60 -25.62 -3.87 -33.36
C ALA A 60 -25.43 -3.30 -34.79
N ALA A 61 -24.31 -2.62 -35.04
CA ALA A 61 -23.95 -2.13 -36.37
C ALA A 61 -23.36 -3.20 -37.30
N GLY A 62 -23.23 -4.46 -36.85
CA GLY A 62 -22.68 -5.57 -37.62
C GLY A 62 -21.21 -5.40 -38.00
N ARG A 63 -20.44 -4.59 -37.26
CA ARG A 63 -19.03 -4.33 -37.57
C ARG A 63 -18.10 -5.43 -37.06
N ILE A 64 -18.53 -6.11 -36.01
CA ILE A 64 -17.76 -7.16 -35.35
C ILE A 64 -18.56 -8.46 -35.25
N ILE A 65 -17.89 -9.59 -35.43
CA ILE A 65 -18.46 -10.93 -35.29
C ILE A 65 -17.50 -11.80 -34.48
N PHE A 66 -18.02 -12.89 -33.91
CA PHE A 66 -17.27 -13.79 -33.04
C PHE A 66 -17.09 -15.19 -33.61
N GLU A 67 -17.88 -15.56 -34.63
CA GLU A 67 -17.94 -16.90 -35.21
C GLU A 67 -17.71 -16.84 -36.72
N ASN A 68 -17.04 -17.85 -37.27
CA ASN A 68 -17.06 -18.11 -38.70
C ASN A 68 -18.42 -18.73 -39.03
N THR A 69 -19.42 -17.90 -39.32
CA THR A 69 -20.43 -18.31 -40.28
C THR A 69 -19.80 -18.13 -41.65
N GLU A 70 -19.01 -19.14 -42.06
CA GLU A 70 -18.93 -19.43 -43.48
C GLU A 70 -20.37 -19.65 -43.95
N GLU A 71 -20.79 -18.87 -44.93
CA GLU A 71 -21.98 -19.20 -45.71
C GLU A 71 -21.73 -20.58 -46.33
N VAL A 72 -22.27 -21.63 -45.72
CA VAL A 72 -22.40 -22.94 -46.34
C VAL A 72 -23.85 -23.09 -46.76
N ASP A 73 -24.01 -22.73 -48.02
CA ASP A 73 -24.89 -23.29 -49.04
C ASP A 73 -25.69 -24.55 -48.65
N ASP A 74 -26.97 -24.51 -49.05
CA ASP A 74 -27.93 -25.58 -49.27
C ASP A 74 -27.62 -26.98 -48.73
N SER A 75 -28.45 -27.47 -47.81
CA SER A 75 -29.46 -28.52 -48.09
C SER A 75 -30.00 -29.19 -46.83
N ALA A 76 -31.27 -29.55 -46.92
CA ALA A 76 -32.09 -30.18 -45.91
C ALA A 76 -31.64 -31.60 -45.53
N ASP A 77 -32.22 -32.06 -44.42
CA ASP A 77 -32.34 -33.44 -43.96
C ASP A 77 -31.13 -34.10 -43.28
N GLN A 78 -31.26 -34.23 -41.95
CA GLN A 78 -31.27 -35.55 -41.28
C GLN A 78 -31.72 -35.44 -39.81
N LYS A 79 -33.06 -35.41 -39.62
CA LYS A 79 -33.70 -35.85 -38.38
C LYS A 79 -33.74 -37.38 -38.36
N LYS A 80 -32.84 -38.01 -37.61
CA LYS A 80 -33.03 -39.24 -36.79
C LYS A 80 -31.71 -39.98 -36.62
N THR A 81 -31.13 -39.79 -35.45
CA THR A 81 -30.42 -40.77 -34.59
C THR A 81 -29.93 -39.96 -33.38
N ASN A 82 -29.58 -40.60 -32.27
CA ASN A 82 -29.00 -39.97 -31.07
C ASN A 82 -29.96 -39.27 -30.09
N ARG A 83 -31.02 -39.96 -29.65
CA ARG A 83 -31.64 -39.64 -28.34
C ARG A 83 -30.86 -40.27 -27.18
N GLU A 84 -30.27 -41.44 -27.39
CA GLU A 84 -29.49 -42.18 -26.36
C GLU A 84 -28.05 -41.68 -26.20
N GLU A 85 -27.38 -41.25 -27.28
CA GLU A 85 -26.07 -40.60 -27.17
C GLU A 85 -26.17 -39.23 -26.52
N LYS A 86 -27.24 -38.47 -26.80
CA LYS A 86 -27.49 -37.16 -26.17
C LYS A 86 -27.71 -37.31 -24.66
N GLU A 87 -28.42 -38.33 -24.21
CA GLU A 87 -28.68 -38.59 -22.79
C GLU A 87 -27.43 -39.10 -22.05
N LYS A 88 -26.61 -39.96 -22.66
CA LYS A 88 -25.28 -40.34 -22.13
C LYS A 88 -24.29 -39.18 -22.10
N LEU A 89 -24.31 -38.31 -23.11
CA LEU A 89 -23.51 -37.08 -23.14
C LEU A 89 -23.96 -36.09 -22.05
N LEU A 90 -25.26 -35.93 -21.82
CA LEU A 90 -25.77 -35.10 -20.73
C LEU A 90 -25.34 -35.63 -19.36
N ILE A 91 -25.46 -36.93 -19.09
CA ILE A 91 -25.04 -37.54 -17.82
C ILE A 91 -23.52 -37.38 -17.58
N LYS A 92 -22.70 -37.57 -18.64
CA LYS A 92 -21.23 -37.34 -18.55
C LYS A 92 -20.90 -35.87 -18.31
N VAL A 93 -21.55 -34.96 -19.02
CA VAL A 93 -21.37 -33.51 -18.84
C VAL A 93 -21.77 -33.08 -17.43
N ASP A 94 -22.83 -33.65 -16.87
CA ASP A 94 -23.27 -33.33 -15.50
C ASP A 94 -22.34 -33.94 -14.43
N GLN A 95 -21.80 -35.14 -14.66
CA GLN A 95 -20.75 -35.74 -13.81
C GLN A 95 -19.45 -34.95 -13.86
N ASP A 96 -18.97 -34.57 -15.05
CA ASP A 96 -17.74 -33.79 -15.24
C ASP A 96 -17.88 -32.39 -14.61
N LYS A 97 -19.07 -31.79 -14.68
CA LYS A 97 -19.37 -30.52 -13.99
C LYS A 97 -19.36 -30.68 -12.47
N LEU A 98 -19.94 -31.74 -11.95
CA LEU A 98 -19.98 -32.02 -10.52
C LEU A 98 -18.57 -32.25 -9.96
N GLU A 99 -17.75 -33.05 -10.63
CA GLU A 99 -16.38 -33.32 -10.23
C GLU A 99 -15.50 -32.06 -10.32
N LYS A 100 -15.75 -31.20 -11.31
CA LYS A 100 -15.06 -29.90 -11.42
C LYS A 100 -15.48 -28.93 -10.32
N LEU A 101 -16.75 -28.95 -9.91
CA LEU A 101 -17.28 -28.14 -8.82
C LEU A 101 -16.73 -28.61 -7.47
N GLU A 102 -16.61 -29.92 -7.24
CA GLU A 102 -16.01 -30.50 -6.04
C GLU A 102 -14.53 -30.12 -5.94
N LYS A 103 -13.76 -30.23 -7.02
CA LYS A 103 -12.36 -29.77 -7.07
C LYS A 103 -12.22 -28.27 -6.81
N GLN A 104 -13.14 -27.45 -7.32
CA GLN A 104 -13.17 -26.01 -7.01
C GLN A 104 -13.49 -25.74 -5.54
N LYS A 105 -14.40 -26.51 -4.94
CA LYS A 105 -14.74 -26.39 -3.53
C LYS A 105 -13.58 -26.80 -2.62
N GLU A 106 -12.91 -27.91 -2.91
CA GLU A 106 -11.70 -28.32 -2.20
C GLU A 106 -10.58 -27.26 -2.31
N GLN A 107 -10.40 -26.66 -3.49
CA GLN A 107 -9.46 -25.55 -3.66
C GLN A 107 -9.84 -24.32 -2.83
N MET A 108 -11.13 -23.98 -2.75
CA MET A 108 -11.61 -22.87 -1.92
C MET A 108 -11.41 -23.14 -0.43
N ASP A 109 -11.71 -24.36 0.03
CA ASP A 109 -11.51 -24.75 1.43
C ASP A 109 -10.02 -24.72 1.81
N LEU A 110 -9.14 -25.18 0.92
CA LEU A 110 -7.69 -25.12 1.11
C LEU A 110 -7.18 -23.67 1.19
N LEU A 111 -7.63 -22.79 0.28
CA LEU A 111 -7.32 -21.36 0.30
C LEU A 111 -7.81 -20.67 1.58
N GLU A 112 -8.95 -21.10 2.13
CA GLU A 112 -9.49 -20.55 3.37
C GLU A 112 -8.67 -20.97 4.60
N ILE A 113 -8.13 -22.19 4.61
CA ILE A 113 -7.19 -22.65 5.63
C ILE A 113 -5.90 -21.83 5.57
N GLU A 114 -5.29 -21.67 4.39
CA GLU A 114 -4.07 -20.85 4.23
C GLU A 114 -4.30 -19.40 4.64
N ARG A 115 -5.47 -18.82 4.30
CA ARG A 115 -5.85 -17.48 4.76
C ARG A 115 -5.95 -17.38 6.27
N ARG A 116 -6.48 -18.41 6.93
CA ARG A 116 -6.58 -18.45 8.40
C ARG A 116 -5.20 -18.46 9.03
N GLU A 117 -4.31 -19.33 8.56
CA GLU A 117 -2.93 -19.41 9.05
C GLU A 117 -2.17 -18.10 8.82
N MET A 118 -2.33 -17.48 7.65
CA MET A 118 -1.72 -16.18 7.34
C MET A 118 -2.26 -15.07 8.24
N LYS A 119 -3.55 -15.10 8.57
CA LYS A 119 -4.17 -14.14 9.49
C LYS A 119 -3.62 -14.29 10.91
N ASP A 120 -3.53 -15.52 11.42
CA ASP A 120 -2.98 -15.79 12.75
C ASP A 120 -1.50 -15.38 12.84
N MET A 121 -0.75 -15.59 11.77
CA MET A 121 0.63 -15.11 11.66
C MET A 121 0.71 -13.59 11.68
N MET A 122 -0.17 -12.91 10.93
CA MET A 122 -0.25 -11.45 10.89
C MET A 122 -0.59 -10.87 12.27
N GLU A 123 -1.56 -11.46 12.97
CA GLU A 123 -1.92 -11.05 14.34
C GLU A 123 -0.76 -11.27 15.32
N SER A 124 -0.02 -12.39 15.18
CA SER A 124 1.19 -12.63 15.98
C SER A 124 2.27 -11.58 15.73
N ILE A 125 2.48 -11.19 14.48
CA ILE A 125 3.43 -10.14 14.10
C ILE A 125 2.98 -8.79 14.66
N GLU A 126 1.72 -8.42 14.51
CA GLU A 126 1.16 -7.17 15.05
C GLU A 126 1.33 -7.10 16.57
N LYS A 127 1.04 -8.20 17.28
CA LYS A 127 1.23 -8.27 18.73
C LYS A 127 2.68 -8.09 19.13
N LYS A 128 3.62 -8.73 18.42
CA LYS A 128 5.07 -8.55 18.67
C LYS A 128 5.48 -7.10 18.41
N PHE A 129 5.08 -6.54 17.28
CA PHE A 129 5.36 -5.16 16.92
C PHE A 129 4.83 -4.18 17.97
N GLU A 130 3.59 -4.33 18.39
CA GLU A 130 3.01 -3.43 19.39
C GLU A 130 3.70 -3.57 20.74
N SER A 131 4.08 -4.78 21.16
CA SER A 131 4.86 -4.99 22.38
C SER A 131 6.25 -4.36 22.31
N GLU A 132 6.93 -4.43 21.17
CA GLU A 132 8.25 -3.81 20.99
C GLU A 132 8.15 -2.28 20.98
N LYS A 133 7.11 -1.76 20.33
CA LYS A 133 6.78 -0.34 20.31
C LYS A 133 6.48 0.20 21.72
N THR A 134 5.75 -0.54 22.55
CA THR A 134 5.48 -0.09 23.93
C THR A 134 6.75 -0.03 24.76
N VAL A 135 7.62 -1.06 24.69
CA VAL A 135 8.93 -1.06 25.37
C VAL A 135 9.79 0.10 24.90
N PHE A 136 9.82 0.35 23.58
CA PHE A 136 10.57 1.47 23.02
C PHE A 136 10.07 2.83 23.51
N MET A 137 8.75 3.03 23.52
CA MET A 137 8.11 4.26 24.02
C MET A 137 8.40 4.48 25.50
N GLU A 138 8.32 3.43 26.32
CA GLU A 138 8.62 3.52 27.74
C GLU A 138 10.08 3.93 27.99
N LYS A 139 11.03 3.30 27.29
CA LYS A 139 12.45 3.65 27.38
C LYS A 139 12.72 5.09 26.96
N THR A 140 12.02 5.56 25.93
CA THR A 140 12.12 6.95 25.45
C THR A 140 11.61 7.92 26.51
N ASN A 141 10.45 7.64 27.10
CA ASN A 141 9.89 8.45 28.19
C ASN A 141 10.83 8.50 29.40
N GLN A 142 11.40 7.35 29.80
CA GLN A 142 12.38 7.31 30.89
C GLN A 142 13.61 8.18 30.60
N LEU A 143 14.12 8.18 29.36
CA LEU A 143 15.26 9.00 28.97
C LEU A 143 14.93 10.49 28.99
N ILE A 144 13.74 10.87 28.52
CA ILE A 144 13.26 12.26 28.57
C ILE A 144 13.18 12.74 30.02
N THR A 145 12.64 11.93 30.93
CA THR A 145 12.53 12.29 32.34
C THR A 145 13.92 12.50 32.95
N LYS A 146 14.87 11.57 32.73
CA LYS A 146 16.25 11.72 33.21
C LYS A 146 16.93 12.98 32.68
N LEU A 147 16.75 13.28 31.39
CA LEU A 147 17.31 14.49 30.79
C LEU A 147 16.73 15.77 31.42
N ASN A 148 15.44 15.77 31.74
CA ASN A 148 14.79 16.91 32.39
C ASN A 148 15.28 17.08 33.84
N GLU A 149 15.48 15.98 34.58
CA GLU A 149 16.08 16.01 35.92
C GLU A 149 17.52 16.55 35.90
N GLU A 150 18.36 16.09 34.97
CA GLU A 150 19.72 16.60 34.79
C GLU A 150 19.75 18.10 34.49
N ARG A 151 18.85 18.56 33.60
CA ARG A 151 18.70 20.00 33.31
C ARG A 151 18.29 20.80 34.54
N ALA A 152 17.38 20.27 35.36
CA ALA A 152 16.95 20.94 36.59
C ALA A 152 18.11 21.04 37.60
N ILE A 153 18.89 19.97 37.77
CA ILE A 153 20.08 19.96 38.64
C ILE A 153 21.11 20.98 38.14
N GLN A 154 21.38 21.02 36.84
CA GLN A 154 22.31 21.99 36.25
C GLN A 154 21.86 23.44 36.51
N ALA A 155 20.57 23.74 36.34
CA ALA A 155 20.02 25.07 36.61
C ALA A 155 20.21 25.47 38.08
N LEU A 156 19.97 24.56 39.02
CA LEU A 156 20.18 24.81 40.45
C LEU A 156 21.65 25.04 40.78
N THR A 157 22.56 24.26 40.18
CA THR A 157 24.01 24.44 40.36
C THR A 157 24.45 25.82 39.88
N ILE A 158 24.00 26.25 38.70
CA ILE A 158 24.30 27.57 38.14
C ILE A 158 23.81 28.68 39.08
N GLU A 159 22.59 28.57 39.62
CA GLU A 159 22.07 29.57 40.58
C GLU A 159 22.88 29.61 41.87
N ARG A 160 23.31 28.45 42.38
CA ARG A 160 24.18 28.37 43.57
C ARG A 160 25.53 29.03 43.32
N GLU A 161 26.14 28.80 42.17
CA GLU A 161 27.42 29.43 41.78
C GLU A 161 27.29 30.95 41.63
N LYS A 162 26.22 31.43 40.99
CA LYS A 162 25.92 32.87 40.91
C LYS A 162 25.80 33.49 42.30
N LEU A 163 25.11 32.84 43.22
CA LEU A 163 24.96 33.31 44.60
C LEU A 163 26.31 33.33 45.34
N ALA A 164 27.12 32.28 45.18
CA ALA A 164 28.46 32.22 45.76
C ALA A 164 29.34 33.36 45.24
N ARG A 165 29.31 33.61 43.93
CA ARG A 165 30.06 34.71 43.30
C ARG A 165 29.66 36.07 43.86
N LYS A 166 28.35 36.35 43.96
CA LYS A 166 27.84 37.58 44.60
C LYS A 166 28.31 37.75 46.05
N LYS A 167 28.43 36.65 46.82
CA LYS A 167 28.96 36.70 48.18
C LYS A 167 30.46 36.99 48.21
N CYS A 168 31.24 36.37 47.31
CA CYS A 168 32.66 36.67 47.15
C CYS A 168 32.89 38.14 46.79
N ASP A 169 32.18 38.66 45.79
CA ASP A 169 32.29 40.06 45.36
C ASP A 169 32.02 41.03 46.53
N ARG A 170 31.02 40.74 47.38
CA ARG A 170 30.72 41.55 48.57
C ARG A 170 31.85 41.53 49.61
N LEU A 171 32.40 40.34 49.89
CA LEU A 171 33.52 40.19 50.82
C LEU A 171 34.76 40.92 50.30
N GLU A 172 35.02 40.88 49.00
CA GLU A 172 36.13 41.63 48.39
C GLU A 172 35.98 43.14 48.61
N GLU A 173 34.78 43.69 48.45
CA GLU A 173 34.50 45.11 48.74
C GLU A 173 34.67 45.44 50.23
N GLU A 174 34.20 44.59 51.13
CA GLU A 174 34.41 44.74 52.58
C GLU A 174 35.89 44.72 52.96
N ILE A 175 36.67 43.81 52.38
CA ILE A 175 38.13 43.72 52.58
C ILE A 175 38.82 44.99 52.07
N LYS A 176 38.46 45.49 50.88
CA LYS A 176 39.01 46.74 50.34
C LYS A 176 38.72 47.92 51.28
N HIS A 177 37.48 48.03 51.75
CA HIS A 177 37.09 49.08 52.69
C HIS A 177 37.87 49.00 54.00
N PHE A 178 38.02 47.80 54.57
CA PHE A 178 38.81 47.57 55.78
C PHE A 178 40.28 47.97 55.59
N GLN A 179 40.90 47.58 54.48
CA GLN A 179 42.28 47.94 54.16
C GLN A 179 42.46 49.46 54.00
N MET A 180 41.51 50.15 53.36
CA MET A 180 41.54 51.62 53.26
C MET A 180 41.45 52.27 54.63
N SER A 181 40.50 51.85 55.46
CA SER A 181 40.34 52.35 56.84
C SER A 181 41.62 52.15 57.67
N LYS A 182 42.23 50.96 57.59
CA LYS A 182 43.49 50.67 58.26
C LYS A 182 44.61 51.64 57.86
N ARG A 183 44.79 51.89 56.55
CA ARG A 183 45.80 52.85 56.05
C ARG A 183 45.57 54.27 56.56
N VAL A 184 44.31 54.71 56.62
CA VAL A 184 43.95 56.03 57.16
C VAL A 184 44.37 56.13 58.62
N THR A 185 43.99 55.15 59.45
CA THR A 185 44.35 55.12 60.87
C THR A 185 45.86 55.07 61.10
N GLU A 186 46.60 54.26 60.33
CA GLU A 186 48.06 54.21 60.37
C GLU A 186 48.69 55.58 60.04
N THR A 187 48.13 56.30 59.06
CA THR A 187 48.60 57.63 58.67
C THR A 187 48.36 58.65 59.79
N ILE A 188 47.20 58.62 60.44
CA ILE A 188 46.87 59.49 61.59
C ILE A 188 47.86 59.26 62.73
N VAL A 189 48.09 58.00 63.11
CA VAL A 189 49.04 57.65 64.19
C VAL A 189 50.47 58.10 63.87
N GLN A 190 50.91 58.01 62.60
CA GLN A 190 52.22 58.52 62.20
C GLN A 190 52.34 60.04 62.29
N HIS A 191 51.25 60.78 62.04
CA HIS A 191 51.23 62.23 62.17
C HIS A 191 51.28 62.66 63.64
N GLU A 192 50.54 62.00 64.53
CA GLU A 192 50.55 62.29 65.97
C GLU A 192 51.91 62.03 66.61
N LYS A 193 52.64 60.99 66.19
CA LYS A 193 54.00 60.69 66.71
C LYS A 193 55.08 61.68 66.26
N LYS A 194 54.81 62.50 65.24
CA LYS A 194 55.76 63.47 64.68
C LYS A 194 55.52 64.91 65.15
N SER A 195 54.43 65.15 65.89
CA SER A 195 54.05 66.45 66.44
C SER A 195 54.35 66.53 67.94
#